data_AF-A0A497AB80-F1
#
_entry.id   AF-A0A497AB80-F1
#
_cell.length_a   1.000
_cell.length_b   1.000
_cell.length_c   1.000
_cell.angle_alpha   90.00
_cell.angle_beta   90.00
_cell.angle_gamma   90.00
#
_symmetry.space_group_name_H-M   'P 1'
#
loop_
_entity.id
_entity.type
_entity.pdbx_description
1 polymer ?
#
loop_
_entity_poly.entity_id
_entity_poly.type
_entity_poly.pdbx_seq_one_letter_code
_entity_poly.pdbx_strand_id
1 'polypeptide(L)'
;MSITLSFPLLAQAFVSGIMLGGVFALIAIGLTLIWGVMGIINFAHGEFLMVGMYIAYFLAARTGLDPYFTILVTVPALFLIG
;
A
#
# COMPACT_ATOMS: atom_id res chain seq x y z
N MET A 1 22.50 -17.88 -12.39
CA MET A 1 21.42 -16.91 -12.69
C MET A 1 22.10 -15.58 -13.00
N SER A 2 22.47 -15.37 -14.27
CA SER A 2 23.20 -14.18 -14.71
C SER A 2 22.27 -12.98 -14.71
N ILE A 3 22.50 -12.04 -13.78
CA ILE A 3 21.93 -10.70 -13.84
C ILE A 3 22.66 -9.98 -14.98
N THR A 4 22.26 -10.26 -16.21
CA THR A 4 22.56 -9.36 -17.33
C THR A 4 21.58 -8.21 -17.17
N LEU A 5 22.10 -7.02 -16.81
CA LEU A 5 21.34 -5.76 -16.82
C LEU A 5 20.86 -5.50 -18.26
N SER A 6 19.75 -6.13 -18.63
CA SER A 6 19.12 -5.93 -19.90
C SER A 6 18.31 -4.64 -19.83
N PHE A 7 18.35 -3.82 -20.88
CA PHE A 7 17.53 -2.61 -21.02
C PHE A 7 16.05 -2.80 -20.59
N PRO A 8 15.36 -3.93 -20.88
CA PRO A 8 14.00 -4.15 -20.38
C PRO A 8 13.88 -4.25 -18.85
N LEU A 9 14.87 -4.84 -18.16
CA LEU A 9 14.84 -4.95 -16.69
C LEU A 9 14.96 -3.58 -16.03
N LEU A 10 15.81 -2.71 -16.59
CA LEU A 10 15.96 -1.33 -16.11
C LEU A 10 14.67 -0.52 -16.28
N ALA A 11 14.01 -0.65 -17.45
CA ALA A 11 12.72 -0.01 -17.69
C ALA A 11 11.64 -0.52 -16.73
N GLN A 12 11.57 -1.84 -16.49
CA GLN A 12 10.64 -2.44 -15.53
C GLN A 12 10.90 -1.95 -14.10
N ALA A 13 12.16 -1.93 -13.65
CA ALA A 13 12.52 -1.46 -12.32
C ALA A 13 12.16 0.02 -12.12
N PHE A 14 12.34 0.85 -13.16
CA PHE A 14 11.97 2.26 -13.12
C PHE A 14 10.46 2.46 -12.99
N VAL A 15 9.67 1.76 -13.80
CA VAL A 15 8.19 1.81 -13.73
C VAL A 15 7.69 1.28 -12.38
N SER A 16 8.23 0.16 -11.92
CA SER A 16 7.89 -0.41 -10.61
C SER A 16 8.28 0.54 -9.46
N GLY A 17 9.40 1.24 -9.58
CA GLY A 17 9.85 2.24 -8.62
C GLY A 17 8.91 3.43 -8.56
N ILE A 18 8.44 3.94 -9.69
CA ILE A 18 7.43 5.01 -9.74
C ILE A 18 6.11 4.56 -9.14
N MET A 19 5.65 3.34 -9.47
CA MET A 19 4.41 2.80 -8.90
C MET A 19 4.49 2.71 -7.37
N LEU A 20 5.57 2.13 -6.85
CA LEU A 20 5.77 1.97 -5.40
C LEU A 20 5.96 3.33 -4.71
N GLY A 21 6.72 4.24 -5.34
CA GLY A 21 6.90 5.61 -4.86
C GLY A 21 5.59 6.39 -4.82
N GLY A 22 4.71 6.20 -5.81
CA GLY A 22 3.38 6.78 -5.85
C GLY A 22 2.50 6.30 -4.70
N VAL A 23 2.55 5.01 -4.36
CA VAL A 23 1.84 4.46 -3.19
C VAL A 23 2.34 5.13 -1.91
N PHE A 24 3.65 5.23 -1.69
CA PHE A 24 4.18 5.89 -0.50
C PHE A 24 3.88 7.40 -0.46
N ALA A 25 3.89 8.08 -1.62
CA ALA A 25 3.50 9.49 -1.71
C ALA A 25 2.02 9.69 -1.33
N LEU A 26 1.12 8.83 -1.80
CA LEU A 26 -0.30 8.88 -1.43
C LEU A 26 -0.51 8.64 0.06
N ILE A 27 0.22 7.68 0.66
CA ILE A 27 0.17 7.44 2.11
C ILE A 27 0.62 8.68 2.88
N ALA A 28 1.74 9.29 2.48
CA ALA A 28 2.25 10.49 3.12
C ALA A 28 1.27 11.68 3.00
N ILE A 29 0.65 11.85 1.82
CA ILE A 29 -0.38 12.89 1.59
C ILE A 29 -1.61 12.66 2.48
N GLY A 30 -2.03 11.41 2.69
CA GLY A 30 -3.14 11.09 3.60
C GLY A 30 -2.86 11.56 5.02
N LEU A 31 -1.67 11.26 5.55
CA LEU A 31 -1.27 11.69 6.89
C LEU A 31 -1.17 13.22 7.01
N THR A 32 -0.61 13.89 5.99
CA THR A 32 -0.46 15.36 6.01
C THR A 32 -1.81 16.08 5.91
N LEU A 33 -2.78 15.55 5.16
CA LEU A 33 -4.14 16.09 5.09
C LEU A 33 -4.87 15.96 6.44
N ILE A 34 -4.77 14.80 7.10
CA ILE A 34 -5.39 14.55 8.41
C ILE A 34 -4.88 15.55 9.45
N TRP A 35 -3.57 15.72 9.58
CA TRP A 35 -2.99 16.71 10.50
C TRP A 35 -3.29 18.14 10.08
N GLY A 36 -3.21 18.44 8.78
CA GLY A 36 -3.42 19.78 8.25
C GLY A 36 -4.82 20.32 8.49
N VAL A 37 -5.83 19.44 8.52
CA VAL A 37 -7.23 19.83 8.76
C VAL A 37 -7.62 19.74 10.23
N MET A 38 -7.23 18.68 10.95
CA MET A 38 -7.68 18.46 12.34
C MET A 38 -6.80 19.12 13.40
N GLY A 39 -5.56 19.50 13.07
CA GLY A 39 -4.62 20.12 14.03
C GLY A 39 -4.19 19.21 15.19
N ILE A 40 -4.55 17.92 15.15
CA ILE A 40 -4.23 16.92 16.17
C ILE A 40 -3.42 15.79 15.52
N ILE A 41 -2.38 15.36 16.23
CA ILE A 41 -1.53 14.26 15.81
C ILE A 41 -2.25 12.93 16.01
N ASN A 42 -2.66 12.27 14.92
CA ASN A 42 -3.18 10.91 14.96
C ASN A 42 -2.03 9.89 14.78
N PHE A 43 -1.62 9.25 15.89
CA PHE A 43 -0.62 8.17 15.88
C PHE A 43 -1.16 6.82 15.38
N ALA A 44 -2.48 6.60 15.46
CA ALA A 44 -3.11 5.36 15.02
C ALA A 44 -3.12 5.20 13.50
N HIS A 45 -2.90 6.28 12.73
CA HIS A 45 -2.88 6.22 11.26
C HIS A 45 -1.89 5.17 10.71
N GLY A 46 -0.71 5.07 11.32
CA GLY A 46 0.28 4.05 10.96
C GLY A 46 -0.16 2.63 11.32
N GLU A 47 -0.84 2.45 12.45
CA GLU A 47 -1.37 1.15 12.87
C GLU A 47 -2.51 0.69 11.95
N PHE A 48 -3.43 1.58 11.58
CA PHE A 48 -4.50 1.28 10.61
C PHE A 48 -3.95 0.89 9.23
N LEU A 49 -2.91 1.58 8.76
CA LEU A 49 -2.21 1.20 7.52
C LEU A 49 -1.66 -0.24 7.61
N MET A 50 -0.95 -0.55 8.69
CA MET A 50 -0.35 -1.87 8.89
C MET A 50 -1.39 -2.98 8.98
N VAL A 51 -2.49 -2.76 9.71
CA VAL A 51 -3.60 -3.72 9.82
C VAL A 51 -4.20 -3.99 8.42
N GLY A 52 -4.39 -2.96 7.61
CA GLY A 52 -4.91 -3.11 6.24
C GLY A 52 -3.99 -3.91 5.33
N MET A 53 -2.69 -3.62 5.39
CA MET A 53 -1.69 -4.37 4.64
C MET A 53 -1.65 -5.84 5.07
N TYR A 54 -1.74 -6.14 6.36
CA TYR A 54 -1.78 -7.51 6.86
C TYR A 54 -3.05 -8.25 6.44
N ILE A 55 -4.22 -7.62 6.50
CA ILE A 55 -5.47 -8.23 6.03
C ILE A 55 -5.36 -8.58 4.55
N ALA A 56 -4.90 -7.64 3.71
CA ALA A 56 -4.70 -7.88 2.28
C ALA A 56 -3.69 -9.03 2.04
N TYR A 57 -2.57 -9.04 2.77
CA TYR A 57 -1.56 -10.09 2.69
C TYR A 57 -2.12 -11.46 3.07
N PHE A 58 -2.81 -11.57 4.21
CA PHE A 58 -3.40 -12.83 4.66
C PHE A 58 -4.46 -13.33 3.70
N LEU A 59 -5.28 -12.44 3.15
CA LEU A 59 -6.31 -12.80 2.17
C LEU A 59 -5.67 -13.33 0.88
N ALA A 60 -4.67 -12.63 0.35
CA ALA A 60 -3.92 -13.06 -0.84
C ALA A 60 -3.21 -14.41 -0.60
N ALA A 61 -2.56 -14.57 0.56
CA ALA A 61 -1.82 -15.78 0.90
C ALA A 61 -2.73 -17.02 1.08
N ARG A 62 -3.97 -16.83 1.56
CA ARG A 62 -4.90 -17.94 1.82
C ARG A 62 -5.76 -18.30 0.61
N THR A 63 -6.15 -17.31 -0.19
CA THR A 63 -7.05 -17.51 -1.33
C THR A 63 -6.32 -17.67 -2.65
N GLY A 64 -5.04 -17.28 -2.71
CA GLY A 64 -4.28 -17.23 -3.96
C GLY A 64 -4.78 -16.15 -4.94
N LEU A 65 -5.70 -15.28 -4.50
CA LEU A 65 -6.18 -14.16 -5.29
C LEU A 65 -5.08 -13.10 -5.43
N ASP A 66 -5.02 -12.46 -6.60
CA ASP A 66 -4.13 -11.32 -6.79
C ASP A 66 -4.42 -10.25 -5.73
N PRO A 67 -3.37 -9.62 -5.15
CA PRO A 67 -3.51 -8.59 -4.11
C PRO A 67 -4.48 -7.46 -4.50
N TYR A 68 -4.62 -7.16 -5.78
CA TYR A 68 -5.56 -6.16 -6.29
C TYR A 68 -7.03 -6.51 -6.01
N PHE A 69 -7.42 -7.79 -6.08
CA PHE A 69 -8.79 -8.21 -5.77
C PHE A 69 -9.07 -8.19 -4.27
N THR A 70 -8.05 -8.35 -3.43
CA THR A 70 -8.22 -8.31 -1.98
C THR A 70 -8.71 -6.94 -1.50
N ILE A 71 -8.41 -5.86 -2.24
CA ILE A 71 -8.86 -4.49 -1.95
C ILE A 71 -10.38 -4.41 -1.76
N LEU A 72 -11.16 -5.19 -2.53
CA LEU A 72 -12.63 -5.21 -2.41
C LEU A 72 -13.12 -5.67 -1.04
N VAL A 73 -12.33 -6.49 -0.33
CA VAL A 73 -12.67 -7.00 1.00
C VAL A 73 -11.96 -6.19 2.08
N THR A 74 -10.70 -5.84 1.84
CA THR A 74 -9.86 -5.11 2.79
C THR A 74 -10.38 -3.70 3.06
N VAL A 75 -10.83 -2.97 2.02
CA VAL A 75 -11.33 -1.59 2.18
C VAL A 75 -12.61 -1.52 3.02
N PRO A 76 -13.66 -2.33 2.76
CA PRO A 76 -14.83 -2.37 3.62
C PRO A 76 -14.53 -2.85 5.04
N ALA A 77 -13.65 -3.86 5.18
CA ALA A 77 -13.27 -4.36 6.50
C ALA A 77 -12.59 -3.27 7.35
N LEU A 78 -11.68 -2.49 6.75
CA LEU A 78 -11.00 -1.41 7.48
C LEU A 78 -11.94 -0.26 7.84
N PHE A 79 -12.85 0.09 6.93
CA PHE A 79 -13.84 1.14 7.16
C PHE A 79 -14.82 0.79 8.30
N LEU A 80 -15.09 -0.49 8.53
CA LEU A 80 -15.95 -0.94 9.64
C LEU A 80 -15.20 -1.01 10.98
N ILE A 81 -13.88 -1.15 10.97
CA ILE A 81 -13.04 -1.31 12.16
C ILE A 81 -12.51 0.03 12.68
N GLY A 82 -12.21 0.97 11.79
CA GLY A 82 -11.70 2.32 12.12
C GLY A 82 -12.81 3.35 12.33
#